data_AF-A0A7S1SV06-F1
#
_entry.id   AF-A0A7S1SV06-F1
#
_cell.length_a   1.000
_cell.length_b   1.000
_cell.length_c   1.000
_cell.angle_alpha   90.00
_cell.angle_beta   90.00
_cell.angle_gamma   90.00
#
_symmetry.space_group_name_H-M   'P 1'
#
loop_
_entity.id
_entity.type
_entity.pdbx_description
1 polymer ?
#
loop_
_entity_poly.entity_id
_entity_poly.type
_entity_poly.pdbx_seq_one_letter_code
_entity_poly.pdbx_strand_id
1 'polypeptide(L)'
;MGFDPSCELPTDMQSILDFNTKKPNSIATRLCCTLGPQSRSVEVLEQLLRVGMHIARLDFSWGTPEYHQQTLDNLRVAMRNTGEMCAIMVDTTGPESRVRNPQPGILNFVAGEVVTVTTDAHAIPSAN
;
A
#
# COMPACT_ATOMS: atom_id res chain seq x y z
N MET A 1 -16.68 19.60 1.70
CA MET A 1 -16.80 18.45 0.76
C MET A 1 -17.90 18.80 -0.21
N GLY A 2 -17.55 19.25 -1.42
CA GLY A 2 -18.53 19.59 -2.45
C GLY A 2 -18.79 18.34 -3.29
N PHE A 3 -20.04 17.92 -3.37
CA PHE A 3 -20.49 16.99 -4.40
C PHE A 3 -20.39 17.75 -5.73
N ASP A 4 -19.64 17.25 -6.71
CA ASP A 4 -19.66 17.83 -8.05
C ASP A 4 -21.00 17.45 -8.71
N PRO A 5 -21.94 18.40 -8.91
CA PRO A 5 -23.23 18.09 -9.51
C PRO A 5 -23.11 17.64 -10.98
N SER A 6 -21.94 17.80 -11.62
CA SER A 6 -21.68 17.27 -12.95
C SER A 6 -21.24 15.79 -12.98
N CYS A 7 -20.97 15.21 -11.81
CA CYS A 7 -20.66 13.79 -11.67
C CYS A 7 -21.96 12.98 -11.48
N GLU A 8 -22.76 12.87 -12.53
CA GLU A 8 -23.92 11.98 -12.53
C GLU A 8 -23.46 10.52 -12.66
N LEU A 9 -24.00 9.64 -11.81
CA LEU A 9 -23.80 8.21 -11.96
C LEU A 9 -24.45 7.74 -13.28
N PRO A 10 -23.93 6.68 -13.93
CA PRO A 10 -24.56 6.14 -15.12
C PRO A 10 -26.03 5.82 -14.84
N THR A 11 -26.94 6.48 -15.56
CA THR A 11 -28.39 6.33 -15.37
C THR A 11 -29.00 5.38 -16.39
N ASP A 12 -28.29 5.06 -17.47
CA ASP A 12 -28.75 4.18 -18.55
C ASP A 12 -27.67 3.26 -19.12
N MET A 13 -28.09 2.24 -19.88
CA MET A 13 -27.18 1.25 -20.48
C MET A 13 -26.24 1.86 -21.54
N GLN A 14 -26.61 2.95 -22.21
CA GLN A 14 -25.75 3.58 -23.21
C GLN A 14 -24.57 4.29 -22.55
N SER A 15 -24.79 4.97 -21.43
CA SER A 15 -23.74 5.59 -20.62
C SER A 15 -22.78 4.56 -20.01
N ILE A 16 -23.26 3.35 -19.68
CA ILE A 16 -22.41 2.25 -19.19
C ILE A 16 -21.54 1.68 -20.32
N LEU A 17 -22.07 1.59 -21.54
CA LEU A 17 -21.37 1.04 -22.69
C LEU A 17 -20.50 2.08 -23.43
N ASP A 18 -20.57 3.35 -23.05
CA ASP A 18 -19.73 4.41 -23.61
C ASP A 18 -18.36 4.47 -22.92
N PHE A 19 -17.37 3.88 -23.59
CA PHE A 19 -15.97 3.91 -23.16
C PHE A 19 -15.28 5.27 -23.36
N ASN A 20 -15.94 6.25 -23.99
CA ASN A 20 -15.43 7.61 -24.14
C ASN A 20 -15.92 8.56 -23.03
N THR A 21 -16.62 8.04 -22.02
CA THR A 21 -17.07 8.82 -20.87
C THR A 21 -15.91 9.55 -20.21
N LYS A 22 -16.09 10.87 -19.98
CA LYS A 22 -15.07 11.70 -19.33
C LYS A 22 -14.83 11.19 -17.91
N LYS A 23 -13.55 11.10 -17.51
CA LYS A 23 -13.17 10.79 -16.13
C LYS A 23 -13.89 11.79 -15.21
N PRO A 24 -14.63 11.31 -14.19
CA PRO A 24 -15.34 12.20 -13.29
C PRO A 24 -14.33 13.10 -12.55
N ASN A 25 -14.66 14.38 -12.38
CA ASN A 25 -13.80 15.32 -11.66
C ASN A 25 -13.67 14.98 -10.17
N SER A 26 -14.62 14.21 -9.63
CA SER A 26 -14.58 13.72 -8.25
C SER A 26 -15.11 12.29 -8.18
N ILE A 27 -14.33 11.40 -7.55
CA ILE A 27 -14.80 10.07 -7.15
C ILE A 27 -15.15 10.09 -5.66
N ALA A 28 -16.27 9.48 -5.28
CA ALA A 28 -16.65 9.38 -3.87
C ALA A 28 -15.68 8.48 -3.09
N THR A 29 -15.24 7.39 -3.73
CA THR A 29 -14.31 6.41 -3.15
C THR A 29 -12.90 6.98 -3.07
N ARG A 30 -12.26 6.87 -1.89
CA ARG A 30 -10.88 7.32 -1.67
C ARG A 30 -9.91 6.16 -1.81
N LEU A 31 -8.72 6.44 -2.35
CA LEU A 31 -7.66 5.44 -2.56
C LEU A 31 -6.61 5.53 -1.45
N CYS A 32 -6.43 4.41 -0.75
CA CYS A 32 -5.36 4.22 0.23
C CYS A 32 -4.27 3.33 -0.36
N CYS A 33 -3.04 3.82 -0.39
CA CYS A 33 -1.90 3.11 -0.96
C CYS A 33 -0.85 2.84 0.12
N THR A 34 -0.43 1.58 0.25
CA THR A 34 0.70 1.22 1.13
C THR A 34 2.01 1.62 0.46
N LEU A 35 2.80 2.44 1.14
CA LEU A 35 4.10 2.87 0.63
C LEU A 35 5.18 1.87 1.02
N GLY A 36 5.99 1.48 0.04
CA GLY A 36 7.09 0.54 0.22
C GLY A 36 8.32 0.90 -0.61
N PRO A 37 9.30 0.00 -0.72
CA PRO A 37 10.60 0.30 -1.33
C PRO A 37 10.50 0.78 -2.77
N GLN A 38 9.50 0.29 -3.52
CA GLN A 38 9.27 0.61 -4.93
C GLN A 38 8.45 1.89 -5.14
N SER A 39 7.84 2.44 -4.08
CA SER A 39 6.86 3.53 -4.20
C SER A 39 7.16 4.74 -3.32
N ARG A 40 8.41 4.86 -2.83
CA ARG A 40 8.82 5.92 -1.89
C ARG A 40 9.68 7.03 -2.51
N SER A 41 10.05 6.92 -3.79
CA SER A 41 10.76 8.01 -4.47
C SER A 41 9.80 9.16 -4.72
N VAL A 42 10.31 10.39 -4.80
CA VAL A 42 9.48 11.57 -5.02
C VAL A 42 8.74 11.46 -6.36
N GLU A 43 9.41 10.99 -7.40
CA GLU A 43 8.86 10.85 -8.76
C GLU A 43 7.68 9.89 -8.79
N VAL A 44 7.79 8.74 -8.12
CA VAL A 44 6.70 7.76 -8.05
C VAL A 44 5.55 8.30 -7.20
N LEU A 45 5.85 8.98 -6.09
CA LEU A 45 4.82 9.59 -5.25
C LEU A 45 4.05 10.68 -5.99
N GLU A 46 4.72 11.50 -6.79
CA GLU A 46 4.04 12.50 -7.64
C GLU A 46 3.09 11.84 -8.65
N GLN A 47 3.51 10.73 -9.27
CA GLN A 47 2.66 9.96 -10.17
C GLN A 47 1.44 9.40 -9.43
N LEU A 48 1.63 8.82 -8.25
CA LEU A 48 0.54 8.29 -7.42
C LEU A 48 -0.46 9.37 -7.03
N LEU A 49 0.01 10.55 -6.63
CA LEU A 49 -0.84 11.69 -6.31
C LEU A 49 -1.67 12.13 -7.52
N ARG A 50 -1.04 12.32 -8.69
CA ARG A 50 -1.75 12.72 -9.93
C ARG A 50 -2.77 11.68 -10.41
N VAL A 51 -2.52 10.40 -10.16
CA VAL A 51 -3.46 9.32 -10.53
C VAL A 51 -4.66 9.26 -9.59
N GLY A 52 -4.51 9.72 -8.34
CA GLY A 52 -5.60 9.87 -7.38
C GLY A 52 -5.36 9.19 -6.02
N MET A 53 -4.12 9.02 -5.58
CA MET A 53 -3.82 8.56 -4.22
C MET A 53 -4.26 9.61 -3.19
N HIS A 54 -5.13 9.21 -2.26
CA HIS A 54 -5.67 10.11 -1.23
C HIS A 54 -5.07 9.88 0.15
N ILE A 55 -4.65 8.64 0.45
CA ILE A 55 -4.12 8.24 1.74
C ILE A 55 -2.85 7.43 1.53
N ALA A 56 -1.75 7.87 2.15
CA ALA A 56 -0.50 7.12 2.24
C ALA A 56 -0.50 6.27 3.52
N ARG A 57 -0.54 4.95 3.37
CA ARG A 57 -0.41 3.98 4.48
C ARG A 57 1.07 3.66 4.71
N LEU A 58 1.56 3.94 5.91
CA LEU A 58 2.88 3.53 6.39
C LEU A 58 2.70 2.31 7.29
N ASP A 59 3.24 1.18 6.87
CA ASP A 59 3.10 -0.10 7.58
C ASP A 59 4.26 -0.30 8.55
N PHE A 60 4.02 -0.16 9.85
CA PHE A 60 5.04 -0.26 10.89
C PHE A 60 5.30 -1.72 11.33
N SER A 61 4.63 -2.72 10.73
CA SER A 61 4.98 -4.14 10.96
C SER A 61 6.37 -4.50 10.41
N TRP A 62 6.96 -3.63 9.58
CA TRP A 62 8.31 -3.77 9.05
C TRP A 62 8.96 -2.39 8.78
N GLY A 63 10.28 -2.40 8.58
CA GLY A 63 11.07 -1.19 8.37
C GLY A 63 11.43 -0.48 9.68
N THR A 64 12.33 0.50 9.58
CA THR A 64 12.76 1.31 10.73
C THR A 64 12.00 2.64 10.79
N PRO A 65 11.95 3.33 11.94
CA PRO A 65 11.39 4.68 12.01
C PRO A 65 12.02 5.65 11.00
N GLU A 66 13.32 5.55 10.75
CA GLU A 66 14.07 6.38 9.79
C GLU A 66 13.62 6.12 8.35
N TYR A 67 13.34 4.85 8.02
CA TYR A 67 12.79 4.46 6.73
C TYR A 67 11.43 5.13 6.46
N HIS A 68 10.55 5.10 7.47
CA HIS A 68 9.23 5.71 7.39
C HIS A 68 9.31 7.24 7.39
N GLN A 69 10.24 7.83 8.14
CA GLN A 69 10.51 9.27 8.14
C GLN A 69 10.96 9.75 6.75
N GLN A 70 11.90 9.06 6.11
CA GLN A 70 12.34 9.39 4.75
C GLN A 70 11.17 9.33 3.75
N THR A 71 10.29 8.34 3.90
CA THR A 71 9.10 8.20 3.06
C THR A 71 8.13 9.38 3.26
N LEU A 72 7.94 9.82 4.50
CA LEU A 72 7.15 11.00 4.83
C LEU A 72 7.74 12.29 4.23
N ASP A 73 9.06 12.46 4.31
CA ASP A 73 9.73 13.65 3.78
C ASP A 73 9.62 13.71 2.25
N ASN A 74 9.78 12.58 1.56
CA ASN A 74 9.56 12.48 0.11
C ASN A 74 8.10 12.77 -0.27
N LEU A 75 7.13 12.25 0.50
CA LEU A 75 5.71 12.54 0.28
C LEU A 75 5.41 14.04 0.40
N ARG A 76 5.99 14.73 1.39
CA ARG A 76 5.83 16.19 1.54
C ARG A 76 6.43 16.98 0.38
N VAL A 77 7.51 16.50 -0.23
CA VAL A 77 8.06 17.10 -1.45
C VAL A 77 7.09 16.87 -2.62
N ALA A 78 6.64 15.64 -2.83
CA ALA A 78 5.71 15.30 -3.91
C ALA A 78 4.37 16.06 -3.81
N MET A 79 3.82 16.23 -2.60
CA MET A 79 2.62 17.04 -2.35
C MET A 79 2.83 18.52 -2.72
N ARG A 80 4.00 19.09 -2.39
CA ARG A 80 4.34 20.46 -2.78
C ARG A 80 4.50 20.63 -4.29
N ASN A 81 5.10 19.64 -4.95
CA ASN A 81 5.35 19.69 -6.40
C ASN A 81 4.06 19.50 -7.22
N THR A 82 3.11 18.70 -6.72
CA THR A 82 1.84 18.42 -7.41
C THR A 82 0.72 19.37 -7.03
N GLY A 83 0.76 19.96 -5.84
CA GLY A 83 -0.35 20.72 -5.26
C GLY A 83 -1.46 19.82 -4.69
N GLU A 84 -1.28 18.50 -4.71
CA GLU A 84 -2.26 17.53 -4.23
C GLU A 84 -2.10 17.26 -2.75
N MET A 85 -3.23 17.13 -2.04
CA MET A 85 -3.24 16.76 -0.63
C MET A 85 -3.37 15.25 -0.43
N CYS A 86 -2.55 14.70 0.48
CA CYS A 86 -2.60 13.30 0.86
C CYS A 86 -2.64 13.17 2.38
N ALA A 87 -3.59 12.38 2.89
CA ALA A 87 -3.63 12.02 4.30
C ALA A 87 -2.58 10.94 4.59
N ILE A 88 -2.07 10.91 5.82
CA ILE A 88 -1.12 9.88 6.27
C ILE A 88 -1.84 8.97 7.25
N MET A 89 -1.76 7.67 7.01
CA MET A 89 -2.26 6.63 7.90
C MET A 89 -1.09 5.80 8.40
N VAL A 90 -0.96 5.73 9.72
CA VAL A 90 0.01 4.85 10.37
C VAL A 90 -0.69 3.55 10.69
N ASP A 91 -0.23 2.47 10.07
CA ASP A 91 -0.67 1.12 10.42
C ASP A 91 0.28 0.53 11.46
N THR A 92 -0.27 0.13 12.60
CA THR A 92 0.46 -0.34 13.77
C THR A 92 0.55 -1.86 13.77
N THR A 93 1.68 -2.42 14.18
CA THR A 93 1.90 -3.88 14.20
C THR A 93 0.82 -4.67 14.96
N GLY A 94 0.31 -4.15 16.08
CA GLY A 94 -0.63 -4.91 16.90
C GLY A 94 -0.04 -6.25 17.42
N PRO A 95 -0.87 -7.15 17.98
CA PRO A 95 -0.42 -8.46 18.42
C PRO A 95 -0.25 -9.42 17.23
N GLU A 96 0.97 -9.50 16.70
CA GLU A 96 1.34 -10.38 15.58
C GLU A 96 2.23 -11.56 16.02
N SER A 97 2.02 -12.74 15.40
CA SER A 97 2.93 -13.87 15.49
C SER A 97 3.63 -14.08 14.14
N ARG A 98 4.96 -13.93 14.11
CA ARG A 98 5.76 -14.10 12.90
C ARG A 98 6.64 -15.34 13.00
N VAL A 99 6.47 -16.27 12.06
CA VAL A 99 7.37 -17.41 11.88
C VAL A 99 8.61 -16.94 11.11
N ARG A 100 9.80 -17.30 11.60
CA ARG A 100 11.07 -16.96 10.96
C ARG A 100 11.79 -18.23 10.53
N ASN A 101 12.35 -18.21 9.31
CA ASN A 101 13.32 -19.21 8.87
C ASN A 101 14.72 -18.73 9.22
N PRO A 102 15.52 -19.50 10.00
CA PRO A 102 16.91 -19.12 10.27
C PRO A 102 17.83 -19.42 9.07
N GLN A 103 17.42 -20.23 8.09
CA GLN A 103 18.20 -20.44 6.86
C GLN A 103 17.86 -19.39 5.78
N PRO A 104 18.86 -18.89 5.03
CA PRO A 104 18.61 -18.01 3.90
C PRO A 104 18.00 -18.80 2.73
N GLY A 105 16.85 -18.36 2.22
CA GLY A 105 16.21 -18.95 1.05
C GLY A 105 14.68 -19.06 1.17
N ILE A 106 14.07 -19.49 0.07
CA ILE A 106 12.63 -19.83 0.02
C ILE A 106 12.48 -21.27 0.51
N LEU A 107 11.64 -21.51 1.52
CA LEU A 107 11.22 -22.87 1.83
C LEU A 107 10.18 -23.32 0.82
N ASN A 108 10.41 -24.49 0.23
CA ASN A 108 9.42 -25.17 -0.59
C ASN A 108 8.71 -26.21 0.27
N PHE A 109 7.38 -26.13 0.34
CA PHE A 109 6.58 -27.10 1.07
C PHE A 109 5.90 -28.06 0.11
N VAL A 110 5.90 -29.35 0.43
CA VAL A 110 5.14 -30.37 -0.32
C VAL A 110 3.88 -30.72 0.46
N ALA A 111 2.75 -30.85 -0.23
CA ALA A 111 1.51 -31.26 0.40
C ALA A 111 1.66 -32.64 1.09
N GLY A 112 1.28 -32.72 2.37
CA GLY A 112 1.43 -33.92 3.19
C GLY A 112 2.73 -33.98 4.02
N GLU A 113 3.63 -33.01 3.84
CA GLU A 113 4.83 -32.87 4.66
C GLU A 113 4.49 -32.39 6.08
N VAL A 114 5.19 -32.94 7.08
CA VAL A 114 5.07 -32.51 8.47
C VAL A 114 6.10 -31.43 8.76
N VAL A 115 5.63 -30.22 9.05
CA VAL A 115 6.47 -29.08 9.42
C VAL A 115 6.35 -28.83 10.92
N THR A 116 7.50 -28.70 11.59
CA THR A 116 7.54 -28.35 13.02
C THR A 116 7.78 -26.86 13.19
N VAL A 117 6.88 -26.17 13.89
CA VAL A 117 7.06 -24.78 14.31
C VAL A 117 7.40 -24.77 15.79
N THR A 118 8.54 -24.17 16.15
CA THR A 118 9.02 -24.11 17.54
C THR A 118 9.31 -22.66 17.94
N THR A 119 9.20 -22.39 19.24
CA THR A 119 9.60 -21.12 19.86
C THR A 119 11.08 -21.08 20.21
N ASP A 120 11.79 -22.22 20.12
CA ASP A 120 13.23 -22.29 20.37
C ASP A 120 14.01 -21.65 19.22
N ALA A 121 14.66 -20.52 19.50
CA ALA A 121 15.45 -19.76 18.53
C ALA A 121 16.76 -20.45 18.12
N HIS A 122 17.20 -21.47 18.85
CA HIS A 122 18.43 -22.23 18.57
C HIS A 122 18.16 -23.58 17.93
N ALA A 123 16.89 -23.95 17.75
CA ALA A 123 16.53 -25.16 17.05
C ALA A 123 17.10 -25.13 15.62
N ILE A 124 17.91 -26.14 15.31
CA ILE A 124 18.44 -26.33 13.97
C ILE A 124 17.26 -26.76 13.10
N PRO A 125 16.94 -26.06 12.00
CA PRO A 125 15.90 -26.51 11.08
C PRO A 125 16.27 -27.90 10.59
N SER A 126 15.32 -28.82 10.66
CA SER A 126 15.43 -30.12 9.98
C SER A 126 15.68 -29.83 8.50
N ALA A 127 16.87 -30.20 8.02
CA ALA A 127 17.28 -29.99 6.64
C ALA A 127 16.40 -30.81 5.70
N ASN A 128 15.51 -30.13 5.00
CA ASN A 128 14.99 -30.49 3.68
C ASN A 128 14.89 -29.20 2.85
#